data_AF-A0A1T5A756-F1
#
_entry.id   AF-A0A1T5A756-F1
#
_cell.length_a   1.000
_cell.length_b   1.000
_cell.length_c   1.000
_cell.angle_alpha   90.00
_cell.angle_beta   90.00
_cell.angle_gamma   90.00
#
_symmetry.space_group_name_H-M   'P 1'
#
loop_
_entity.id
_entity.type
_entity.pdbx_description
1 polymer ?
#
loop_
_entity_poly.entity_id
_entity_poly.type
_entity_poly.pdbx_seq_one_letter_code
_entity_poly.pdbx_strand_id
1 'polypeptide(L)'
;MFKKKILVGHSGDNVQAIFKHLKSSNIPFEIGIKDILKQSSNRFRSKKNDEVYIVFYIIKVRKKYAEQVEAIVGEYVSLENVNHDYKVSKKKSRKLESNEIPSFSFLTLINSLALLTNAIGKNNGTNIVSYISCALLMMTGVFMAAKYYEEMQKESGYLRKITMLGVFIGIGVIVYAVSSFSSLLR
;
A
#
# COMPACT_ATOMS: atom_id res chain seq x y z
N MET A 1 3.90 16.48 27.39
CA MET A 1 5.00 15.52 27.64
C MET A 1 5.54 14.99 26.32
N PHE A 2 6.81 15.23 25.99
CA PHE A 2 7.39 14.75 24.74
C PHE A 2 7.60 13.23 24.80
N LYS A 3 6.99 12.49 23.88
CA LYS A 3 7.20 11.04 23.70
C LYS A 3 8.33 10.83 22.68
N LYS A 4 9.38 10.08 23.03
CA LYS A 4 10.41 9.60 22.09
C LYS A 4 9.89 8.35 21.39
N LYS A 5 10.18 8.20 20.10
CA LYS A 5 9.84 7.01 19.30
C LYS A 5 11.11 6.23 19.03
N ILE A 6 11.17 4.97 19.45
CA ILE A 6 12.32 4.09 19.27
C ILE A 6 11.92 2.98 18.29
N LEU A 7 12.73 2.74 17.26
CA LEU A 7 12.51 1.68 16.28
C LEU A 7 13.06 0.36 16.82
N VAL A 8 12.24 -0.68 16.81
CA VAL A 8 12.55 -1.96 17.48
C VAL A 8 12.93 -3.05 16.47
N GLY A 9 12.53 -2.88 15.21
CA GLY A 9 12.78 -3.86 14.15
C GLY A 9 11.48 -4.42 13.59
N HIS A 10 11.59 -5.56 12.91
CA HIS A 10 10.46 -6.22 12.27
C HIS A 10 10.05 -7.51 12.99
N SER A 11 8.80 -7.94 12.75
CA SER A 11 8.17 -9.12 13.37
C SER A 11 9.10 -10.35 13.39
N GLY A 12 9.57 -10.70 14.59
CA GLY A 12 10.41 -11.86 14.92
C GLY A 12 10.53 -12.00 16.44
N ASP A 13 11.13 -13.10 16.91
CA ASP A 13 11.23 -13.46 18.33
C ASP A 13 11.82 -12.34 19.21
N ASN A 14 12.74 -11.54 18.66
CA ASN A 14 13.38 -10.44 19.36
C ASN A 14 12.40 -9.29 19.71
N VAL A 15 11.45 -8.95 18.84
CA VAL A 15 10.46 -7.88 19.13
C VAL A 15 9.53 -8.29 20.26
N GLN A 16 9.12 -9.56 20.27
CA GLN A 16 8.30 -10.10 21.36
C GLN A 16 9.07 -10.14 22.69
N ALA A 17 10.34 -10.54 22.66
CA ALA A 17 11.20 -10.55 23.82
C ALA A 17 11.38 -9.13 24.41
N ILE A 18 11.61 -8.12 23.56
CA ILE A 18 11.70 -6.72 23.97
C ILE A 18 10.40 -6.25 24.64
N PHE A 19 9.24 -6.55 24.06
CA PHE A 19 7.96 -6.18 24.66
C PHE A 19 7.72 -6.86 26.01
N LYS A 20 8.15 -8.11 26.14
CA LYS A 20 8.06 -8.85 27.40
C LYS A 20 8.96 -8.23 28.47
N HIS A 21 10.21 -7.91 28.11
CA HIS A 21 11.16 -7.25 29.02
C HIS A 21 10.62 -5.90 29.49
N LEU A 22 10.14 -5.05 28.56
CA LEU A 22 9.59 -3.74 28.92
C LEU A 22 8.35 -3.81 29.82
N LYS A 23 7.51 -4.84 29.65
CA LYS A 23 6.39 -5.10 30.56
C LYS A 23 6.87 -5.48 31.96
N SER A 24 7.88 -6.36 32.07
CA SER A 24 8.45 -6.73 33.38
C SER A 24 9.18 -5.59 34.07
N SER A 25 9.69 -4.60 33.35
CA SER A 25 10.40 -3.45 33.91
C SER A 25 9.47 -2.34 34.44
N ASN A 26 8.14 -2.51 34.40
CA ASN A 26 7.14 -1.49 34.81
C ASN A 26 7.31 -0.12 34.12
N ILE A 27 7.88 -0.09 32.91
CA ILE A 27 8.05 1.15 32.15
C ILE A 27 6.75 1.43 31.37
N PRO A 28 6.15 2.62 31.47
CA PRO A 28 4.98 2.96 30.65
C PRO A 28 5.39 3.23 29.19
N PHE A 29 4.92 2.37 28.28
CA PHE A 29 5.17 2.47 26.84
C PHE A 29 3.92 2.23 26.01
N GLU A 30 3.90 2.76 24.79
CA GLU A 30 2.88 2.45 23.78
C GLU A 30 3.54 1.78 22.57
N ILE A 31 2.97 0.69 22.10
CA ILE A 31 3.39 0.03 20.86
C ILE A 31 2.74 0.77 19.69
N GLY A 32 3.50 1.01 18.63
CA GLY A 32 2.98 1.51 17.37
C GLY A 32 3.62 0.78 16.19
N ILE A 33 2.95 0.87 15.05
CA ILE A 33 3.52 0.46 13.77
C ILE A 33 4.13 1.71 13.14
N LYS A 34 5.39 1.60 12.68
CA LYS A 34 6.06 2.68 11.95
C LYS A 34 5.66 2.67 10.49
N ASP A 35 5.87 1.54 9.84
CA ASP A 35 5.60 1.31 8.42
C ASP A 35 5.35 -0.19 8.21
N ILE A 36 4.57 -0.50 7.19
CA ILE A 36 4.40 -1.84 6.61
C ILE A 36 5.02 -1.77 5.22
N LEU A 37 6.06 -2.56 4.97
CA LEU A 37 6.86 -2.47 3.76
C LEU A 37 6.70 -3.73 2.91
N LYS A 38 6.58 -3.56 1.59
CA LYS A 38 6.47 -4.66 0.63
C LYS A 38 7.84 -5.32 0.45
N GLN A 39 7.92 -6.63 0.59
CA GLN A 39 9.13 -7.41 0.35
C GLN A 39 9.01 -8.18 -0.97
N SER A 40 10.10 -8.27 -1.72
CA SER A 40 10.10 -9.13 -2.91
C SER A 40 10.07 -10.60 -2.50
N SER A 41 9.19 -11.38 -3.15
CA SER A 41 8.98 -12.81 -2.91
C SER A 41 10.18 -13.69 -3.29
N ASN A 42 11.27 -13.13 -3.82
CA ASN A 42 12.41 -13.88 -4.36
C ASN A 42 13.11 -14.82 -3.36
N ARG A 43 12.89 -14.71 -2.04
CA ARG A 43 13.43 -15.65 -1.05
C ARG A 43 12.53 -16.88 -0.83
N PHE A 44 11.23 -16.81 -1.10
CA PHE A 44 10.31 -17.92 -0.95
C PHE A 44 9.90 -18.41 -2.34
N ARG A 45 10.69 -19.34 -2.87
CA ARG A 45 10.46 -19.97 -4.19
C ARG A 45 9.21 -20.86 -4.25
N SER A 46 8.39 -20.89 -3.21
CA SER A 46 7.15 -21.68 -3.16
C SER A 46 5.95 -20.78 -2.91
N LYS A 47 5.01 -20.83 -3.85
CA LYS A 47 3.72 -20.13 -3.93
C LYS A 47 3.76 -18.76 -4.60
N LYS A 48 3.40 -18.78 -5.89
CA LYS A 48 2.79 -17.67 -6.61
C LYS A 48 1.75 -17.00 -5.69
N ASN A 49 1.92 -15.70 -5.44
CA ASN A 49 0.92 -14.75 -4.94
C ASN A 49 0.94 -14.33 -3.46
N ASP A 50 1.85 -14.82 -2.62
CA ASP A 50 1.97 -14.27 -1.26
C ASP A 50 2.90 -13.06 -1.27
N GLU A 51 2.32 -11.86 -1.38
CA GLU A 51 3.02 -10.62 -1.08
C GLU A 51 3.46 -10.64 0.39
N VAL A 52 4.75 -10.84 0.63
CA VAL A 52 5.30 -10.86 1.99
C VAL A 52 5.47 -9.41 2.46
N TYR A 53 4.72 -9.03 3.49
CA TYR A 53 4.83 -7.72 4.12
C TYR A 53 5.73 -7.80 5.36
N ILE A 54 6.65 -6.84 5.48
CA ILE A 54 7.46 -6.64 6.68
C ILE A 54 6.85 -5.50 7.50
N VAL A 55 6.41 -5.80 8.72
CA VAL A 55 5.92 -4.80 9.67
C VAL A 55 7.06 -4.31 10.55
N PHE A 56 7.33 -3.00 10.56
CA PHE A 56 8.30 -2.37 11.45
C PHE A 56 7.61 -1.74 12.65
N TYR A 57 8.01 -2.14 13.86
CA TYR A 57 7.43 -1.66 15.11
C TYR A 57 8.22 -0.52 15.73
N ILE A 58 7.49 0.40 16.36
CA ILE A 58 8.05 1.44 17.22
C ILE A 58 7.49 1.35 18.62
N ILE A 59 8.31 1.73 19.58
CA ILE A 59 7.90 1.97 20.95
C ILE A 59 7.88 3.48 21.17
N LYS A 60 6.74 3.99 21.66
CA LYS A 60 6.61 5.38 22.12
C LYS A 60 6.73 5.39 23.62
N VAL A 61 7.74 6.09 24.13
CA VAL A 61 8.04 6.19 25.56
C VAL A 61 8.22 7.64 25.96
N ARG A 62 8.02 7.91 27.25
CA ARG A 62 8.28 9.22 27.85
C ARG A 62 9.78 9.52 27.76
N LYS A 63 10.20 10.75 27.44
CA LYS A 63 11.64 11.14 27.37
C LYS A 63 12.47 10.66 28.58
N LYS A 64 11.89 10.71 29.79
CA LYS A 64 12.55 10.25 31.02
C LYS A 64 12.90 8.76 31.07
N TYR A 65 12.26 7.92 30.25
CA TYR A 65 12.52 6.48 30.15
C TYR A 65 13.23 6.12 28.82
N ALA A 66 13.59 7.12 28.01
CA ALA A 66 14.13 6.87 26.67
C ALA A 66 15.43 6.07 26.71
N GLU A 67 16.39 6.49 27.54
CA GLU A 67 17.70 5.84 27.66
C GLU A 67 17.57 4.41 28.18
N GLN A 68 16.72 4.20 29.18
CA GLN A 68 16.46 2.88 29.74
C GLN A 68 15.84 1.94 28.69
N VAL A 69 14.91 2.44 27.88
CA VAL A 69 14.27 1.65 26.82
C VAL A 69 15.25 1.40 25.67
N GLU A 70 16.12 2.35 25.34
CA GLU A 70 17.17 2.17 24.33
C GLU A 70 18.21 1.14 24.77
N ALA A 71 18.59 1.13 26.05
CA ALA A 71 19.46 0.10 26.61
C ALA A 71 18.81 -1.29 26.52
N ILE A 72 17.55 -1.43 26.96
CA ILE A 72 16.80 -2.70 26.86
C ILE A 72 16.69 -3.14 25.40
N VAL A 73 16.37 -2.24 24.46
CA VAL A 73 16.32 -2.59 23.03
C VAL A 73 17.70 -3.02 22.53
N GLY A 74 18.76 -2.32 22.95
CA GLY A 74 20.15 -2.59 22.61
C GLY A 74 20.64 -3.98 23.01
N GLU A 75 20.09 -4.56 24.08
CA GLU A 75 20.40 -5.94 24.53
C GLU A 75 19.95 -6.99 23.51
N TYR A 76 18.86 -6.74 22.78
CA TYR A 76 18.29 -7.69 21.82
C TYR A 76 18.69 -7.39 20.38
N VAL A 77 18.85 -6.11 20.04
CA VAL A 77 19.11 -5.67 18.67
C VAL A 77 20.03 -4.46 18.63
N SER A 78 20.99 -4.47 17.71
CA SER A 78 21.73 -3.25 17.39
C SER A 78 20.81 -2.24 16.71
N LEU A 79 20.60 -1.09 17.37
CA LEU A 79 19.78 0.01 16.85
C LEU A 79 20.30 0.54 15.50
N GLU A 80 21.61 0.48 15.26
CA GLU A 80 22.22 0.87 13.98
C GLU A 80 21.81 -0.09 12.87
N ASN A 81 21.89 -1.40 13.14
CA ASN A 81 21.49 -2.44 12.19
C ASN A 81 19.99 -2.35 11.88
N VAL A 82 19.15 -2.19 12.90
CA VAL A 82 17.69 -2.04 12.73
C VAL A 82 17.35 -0.81 11.87
N ASN A 83 18.04 0.31 12.09
CA ASN A 83 17.85 1.52 11.29
C ASN A 83 18.36 1.34 9.85
N HIS A 84 19.49 0.65 9.66
CA HIS A 84 20.02 0.34 8.35
C HIS A 84 19.06 -0.57 7.57
N ASP A 85 18.61 -1.66 8.18
CA ASP A 85 17.65 -2.61 7.60
C ASP A 85 16.34 -1.94 7.24
N TYR A 86 15.84 -1.06 8.10
CA TYR A 86 14.67 -0.24 7.79
C TYR A 86 14.90 0.65 6.54
N LYS A 87 16.05 1.34 6.44
CA LYS A 87 16.37 2.17 5.27
C LYS A 87 16.46 1.35 3.99
N VAL A 88 17.13 0.20 4.04
CA VAL A 88 17.29 -0.71 2.90
C VAL A 88 15.93 -1.27 2.48
N SER A 89 15.12 -1.74 3.42
CA SER A 89 13.80 -2.30 3.17
C SER A 89 12.86 -1.24 2.60
N LYS A 90 12.92 -0.02 3.12
CA LYS A 90 12.14 1.12 2.61
C LYS A 90 12.54 1.49 1.19
N LYS A 91 13.84 1.48 0.86
CA LYS A 91 14.32 1.73 -0.50
C LYS A 91 13.87 0.62 -1.47
N LYS A 92 13.88 -0.64 -1.03
CA LYS A 92 13.38 -1.78 -1.83
C LYS A 92 11.87 -1.71 -2.05
N SER A 93 11.07 -1.44 -1.01
CA SER A 93 9.62 -1.25 -1.12
C SER A 93 9.28 -0.15 -2.13
N ARG A 94 9.93 1.02 -1.99
CA ARG A 94 9.76 2.13 -2.94
C ARG A 94 10.11 1.76 -4.37
N LYS A 95 11.15 0.95 -4.58
CA LYS A 95 11.54 0.50 -5.93
C LYS A 95 10.49 -0.46 -6.52
N LEU A 96 9.91 -1.33 -5.68
CA LEU A 96 8.81 -2.21 -6.08
C LEU A 96 7.56 -1.40 -6.43
N GLU A 97 7.17 -0.45 -5.57
CA GLU A 97 6.08 0.50 -5.83
C GLU A 97 6.33 1.29 -7.12
N SER A 98 7.56 1.77 -7.36
CA SER A 98 7.89 2.51 -8.58
C SER A 98 7.79 1.69 -9.87
N ASN A 99 7.95 0.37 -9.79
CA ASN A 99 7.75 -0.53 -10.92
C ASN A 99 6.25 -0.78 -11.19
N GLU A 100 5.37 -0.49 -10.24
CA GLU A 100 3.91 -0.57 -10.41
C GLU A 100 3.33 0.73 -11.00
N ILE A 101 3.99 1.88 -10.81
CA ILE A 101 3.63 3.16 -11.44
C ILE A 101 3.45 3.09 -12.96
N PRO A 102 4.35 2.48 -13.76
CA PRO A 102 4.14 2.37 -15.21
C PRO A 102 2.90 1.55 -15.57
N SER A 103 2.51 0.57 -14.74
CA SER A 103 1.26 -0.18 -14.96
C SER A 103 0.01 0.67 -14.75
N PHE A 104 0.03 1.59 -13.77
CA PHE A 104 -1.05 2.56 -13.57
C PHE A 104 -1.12 3.56 -14.72
N SER A 105 0.01 4.12 -15.14
CA SER A 105 0.07 5.04 -16.28
C SER A 105 -0.45 4.39 -17.57
N PHE A 106 -0.13 3.11 -17.79
CA PHE A 106 -0.61 2.34 -18.94
C PHE A 106 -2.13 2.10 -18.89
N LEU A 107 -2.68 1.72 -17.73
CA LEU A 107 -4.13 1.56 -17.54
C LEU A 107 -4.90 2.87 -17.70
N THR A 108 -4.32 3.97 -17.22
CA THR A 108 -4.90 5.32 -17.37
C THR A 108 -4.94 5.73 -18.85
N LEU A 109 -3.89 5.39 -19.61
CA LEU A 109 -3.82 5.62 -21.06
C LEU A 109 -4.83 4.77 -21.85
N ILE A 110 -5.02 3.50 -21.49
CA ILE A 110 -6.06 2.66 -22.09
C ILE A 110 -7.44 3.29 -21.84
N ASN A 111 -7.70 3.77 -20.62
CA ASN A 111 -8.98 4.39 -20.29
C ASN A 111 -9.21 5.71 -21.02
N SER A 112 -8.19 6.55 -21.19
CA SER A 112 -8.35 7.80 -21.95
C SER A 112 -8.65 7.54 -23.42
N LEU A 113 -7.98 6.55 -24.04
CA LEU A 113 -8.28 6.11 -25.40
C LEU A 113 -9.69 5.51 -25.53
N ALA A 114 -10.13 4.72 -24.56
CA ALA A 114 -11.46 4.11 -24.55
C ALA A 114 -12.57 5.17 -24.36
N LEU A 115 -12.34 6.19 -23.52
CA LEU A 115 -13.25 7.34 -23.38
C LEU A 115 -13.37 8.13 -24.69
N LEU A 116 -12.23 8.41 -25.35
CA LEU A 116 -12.18 9.19 -26.59
C LEU A 116 -12.87 8.45 -27.74
N THR A 117 -12.59 7.16 -27.90
CA THR A 117 -13.26 6.30 -28.90
C THR A 117 -14.76 6.17 -28.64
N ASN A 118 -15.20 6.10 -27.38
CA ASN A 118 -16.62 6.07 -27.05
C ASN A 118 -17.33 7.36 -27.45
N ALA A 119 -16.71 8.52 -27.16
CA ALA A 119 -17.26 9.82 -27.52
C ALA A 119 -17.37 10.00 -29.05
N ILE A 120 -16.35 9.58 -29.80
CA ILE A 120 -16.36 9.61 -31.27
C ILE A 120 -17.39 8.64 -31.84
N GLY A 121 -17.45 7.41 -31.30
CA GLY A 121 -18.38 6.38 -31.76
C GLY A 121 -19.85 6.77 -31.59
N LYS A 122 -20.17 7.47 -30.49
CA LYS A 122 -21.52 8.02 -30.24
C LYS A 122 -21.91 9.08 -31.27
N ASN A 123 -20.99 9.99 -31.60
CA ASN A 123 -21.26 11.08 -32.53
C ASN A 123 -21.38 10.60 -33.99
N ASN A 124 -20.67 9.53 -34.35
CA ASN A 124 -20.65 8.99 -35.71
C ASN A 124 -21.69 7.86 -35.94
N GLY A 125 -22.58 7.59 -34.98
CA GLY A 125 -23.58 6.52 -35.06
C GLY A 125 -22.98 5.10 -35.08
N THR A 126 -21.69 4.96 -34.75
CA THR A 126 -20.95 3.70 -34.79
C THR A 126 -21.10 2.95 -33.46
N ASN A 127 -22.33 2.53 -33.17
CA ASN A 127 -22.71 1.99 -31.86
C ASN A 127 -21.85 0.80 -31.40
N ILE A 128 -21.40 -0.05 -32.32
CA ILE A 128 -20.52 -1.21 -32.02
C ILE A 128 -19.20 -0.78 -31.38
N VAL A 129 -18.57 0.29 -31.89
CA VAL A 129 -17.31 0.80 -31.33
C VAL A 129 -17.53 1.35 -29.93
N SER A 130 -18.62 2.09 -29.72
CA SER A 130 -19.00 2.60 -28.40
C SER A 130 -19.33 1.49 -27.40
N TYR A 131 -19.95 0.39 -27.83
CA TYR A 131 -20.19 -0.79 -26.99
C TYR A 131 -18.90 -1.47 -26.55
N ILE A 132 -17.95 -1.67 -27.47
CA ILE A 132 -16.63 -2.25 -27.17
C ILE A 132 -15.86 -1.34 -26.20
N SER A 133 -15.89 -0.03 -26.42
CA SER A 133 -15.26 0.93 -25.51
C SER A 133 -15.89 0.92 -24.11
N CYS A 134 -17.22 0.78 -23.99
CA CYS A 134 -17.87 0.64 -22.69
C CYS A 134 -17.46 -0.65 -21.95
N ALA A 135 -17.35 -1.77 -22.68
CA ALA A 135 -16.89 -3.03 -22.10
C ALA A 135 -15.44 -2.95 -21.61
N LEU A 136 -14.55 -2.33 -22.40
CA LEU A 136 -13.16 -2.09 -22.01
C LEU A 136 -13.08 -1.20 -20.76
N LEU A 137 -13.83 -0.09 -20.71
CA LEU A 137 -13.88 0.80 -19.55
C LEU A 137 -14.40 0.10 -18.29
N MET A 138 -15.40 -0.79 -18.42
CA MET A 138 -15.86 -1.59 -17.27
C MET A 138 -14.77 -2.54 -16.77
N MET A 139 -14.13 -3.29 -17.66
CA MET A 139 -13.09 -4.26 -17.28
C MET A 139 -11.90 -3.58 -16.59
N THR A 140 -11.42 -2.46 -17.13
CA THR A 140 -10.32 -1.70 -16.53
C THR A 140 -10.72 -0.97 -15.26
N GLY A 141 -11.94 -0.45 -15.19
CA GLY A 141 -12.50 0.20 -14.00
C GLY A 141 -12.62 -0.78 -12.83
N VAL A 142 -13.16 -1.98 -13.07
CA VAL A 142 -13.26 -3.05 -12.07
C VAL A 142 -11.87 -3.51 -11.64
N PHE A 143 -10.95 -3.70 -12.59
CA PHE A 143 -9.57 -4.07 -12.27
C PHE A 143 -8.88 -3.03 -11.37
N MET A 144 -8.99 -1.74 -11.71
CA MET A 144 -8.42 -0.67 -10.87
C MET A 144 -9.07 -0.61 -9.49
N ALA A 145 -10.40 -0.65 -9.42
CA ALA A 145 -11.10 -0.61 -8.14
C ALA A 145 -10.71 -1.79 -7.24
N ALA A 146 -10.67 -3.02 -7.79
CA ALA A 146 -10.29 -4.21 -7.04
C ALA A 146 -8.83 -4.16 -6.57
N LYS A 147 -7.89 -3.86 -7.48
CA LYS A 147 -6.46 -3.81 -7.17
C LYS A 147 -6.15 -2.74 -6.11
N TYR A 148 -6.65 -1.52 -6.29
CA TYR A 148 -6.41 -0.44 -5.33
C TYR A 148 -7.15 -0.63 -4.00
N TYR A 149 -8.29 -1.33 -4.00
CA TYR A 149 -8.99 -1.66 -2.77
C TYR A 149 -8.20 -2.68 -1.94
N GLU A 150 -7.61 -3.70 -2.56
CA GLU A 150 -6.72 -4.63 -1.88
C GLU A 150 -5.47 -3.93 -1.32
N GLU A 151 -4.86 -3.02 -2.07
CA GLU A 151 -3.71 -2.22 -1.61
C GLU A 151 -4.10 -1.29 -0.45
N MET A 152 -5.26 -0.63 -0.53
CA MET A 152 -5.77 0.27 0.52
C MET A 152 -5.98 -0.44 1.86
N GLN A 153 -6.37 -1.72 1.86
CA GLN A 153 -6.54 -2.51 3.09
C GLN A 153 -5.20 -2.79 3.81
N LYS A 154 -4.10 -2.80 3.07
CA LYS A 154 -2.76 -3.16 3.58
C LYS A 154 -1.90 -1.93 3.90
N GLU A 155 -2.24 -0.77 3.36
CA GLU A 155 -1.48 0.48 3.51
C GLU A 155 -1.92 1.38 4.68
N SER A 156 -1.04 2.27 5.12
CA SER A 156 -1.34 3.26 6.17
C SER A 156 -0.84 4.67 5.82
N GLY A 157 -1.44 5.68 6.45
CA GLY A 157 -0.99 7.08 6.32
C GLY A 157 -1.31 7.72 4.96
N TYR A 158 -0.31 8.40 4.37
CA TYR A 158 -0.47 9.15 3.12
C TYR A 158 -0.66 8.25 1.90
N LEU A 159 -0.02 7.07 1.88
CA LEU A 159 -0.17 6.09 0.80
C LEU A 159 -1.63 5.63 0.68
N ARG A 160 -2.27 5.32 1.82
CA ARG A 160 -3.70 4.96 1.88
C ARG A 160 -4.63 6.00 1.24
N LYS A 161 -4.28 7.30 1.32
CA LYS A 161 -5.08 8.37 0.69
C LYS A 161 -4.95 8.35 -0.84
N ILE A 162 -3.76 8.07 -1.35
CA ILE A 162 -3.49 7.97 -2.79
C ILE A 162 -4.18 6.73 -3.37
N THR A 163 -4.05 5.58 -2.72
CA THR A 163 -4.73 4.34 -3.15
C THR A 163 -6.24 4.47 -3.06
N MET A 164 -6.77 5.12 -2.02
CA MET A 164 -8.20 5.47 -1.94
C MET A 164 -8.66 6.34 -3.13
N LEU A 165 -7.87 7.33 -3.55
CA LEU A 165 -8.19 8.13 -4.75
C LEU A 165 -8.23 7.25 -6.01
N GLY A 166 -7.32 6.28 -6.13
CA GLY A 166 -7.32 5.28 -7.20
C GLY A 166 -8.60 4.44 -7.25
N VAL A 167 -9.10 4.01 -6.08
CA VAL A 167 -10.41 3.31 -5.98
C VAL A 167 -11.54 4.19 -6.49
N PHE A 168 -11.60 5.46 -6.07
CA PHE A 168 -12.64 6.38 -6.53
C PHE A 168 -12.60 6.61 -8.04
N ILE A 169 -11.41 6.73 -8.63
CA ILE A 169 -11.24 6.85 -10.08
C ILE A 169 -11.77 5.59 -10.77
N GLY A 170 -11.42 4.39 -10.28
CA GLY A 170 -11.92 3.13 -10.80
C GLY A 170 -13.45 3.04 -10.79
N ILE A 171 -14.07 3.38 -9.65
CA ILE A 171 -15.54 3.43 -9.52
C ILE A 171 -16.15 4.44 -10.49
N GLY A 172 -15.55 5.63 -10.62
CA GLY A 172 -16.02 6.66 -11.56
C GLY A 172 -16.03 6.18 -13.01
N VAL A 173 -14.99 5.45 -13.42
CA VAL A 173 -14.91 4.83 -14.76
C VAL A 173 -16.02 3.80 -14.97
N ILE A 174 -16.30 2.96 -13.96
CA ILE A 174 -17.39 1.97 -14.02
C ILE A 174 -18.74 2.67 -14.19
N VAL A 175 -19.02 3.68 -13.35
CA VAL A 175 -20.27 4.44 -13.41
C VAL A 175 -20.46 5.11 -14.77
N TYR A 176 -19.39 5.70 -15.32
CA TYR A 176 -19.40 6.27 -16.65
C TYR A 176 -19.71 5.21 -17.72
N ALA A 177 -19.03 4.06 -17.68
CA ALA A 177 -19.22 2.98 -18.64
C ALA A 177 -20.66 2.45 -18.65
N VAL A 178 -21.24 2.20 -17.46
CA VAL A 178 -22.63 1.74 -17.31
C VAL A 178 -23.63 2.77 -17.80
N SER A 179 -23.44 4.05 -17.44
CA SER A 179 -24.31 5.14 -17.89
C SER A 179 -24.24 5.31 -19.41
N SER A 180 -23.03 5.23 -19.96
CA SER A 180 -22.78 5.34 -21.40
C SER A 180 -23.39 4.18 -22.17
N PHE A 181 -23.24 2.95 -21.68
CA PHE A 181 -23.87 1.76 -22.24
C PHE A 181 -25.40 1.85 -22.22
N SER A 182 -25.97 2.29 -21.10
CA SER A 182 -27.42 2.48 -20.96
C SER A 182 -27.98 3.53 -21.93
N SER A 183 -27.20 4.58 -22.24
CA SER A 183 -27.59 5.58 -23.24
C SER A 183 -27.55 5.07 -24.68
N LEU A 184 -26.75 4.04 -24.98
CA LEU A 184 -26.68 3.44 -26.32
C LEU A 184 -27.82 2.43 -26.58
N LEU A 185 -28.41 1.90 -25.51
CA LEU A 185 -29.55 0.98 -25.58
C LEU A 185 -30.90 1.69 -25.79
N ARG A 186 -30.94 3.02 -25.60
CA ARG A 186 -32.11 3.87 -25.85
C ARG A 186 -32.03 4.46 -27.25
#